data_AF-A0ABD3X435-F1
#
_entry.id   AF-A0ABD3X435-F1
#
_cell.length_a   1.000
_cell.length_b   1.000
_cell.length_c   1.000
_cell.angle_alpha   90.00
_cell.angle_beta   90.00
_cell.angle_gamma   90.00
#
_symmetry.space_group_name_H-M   'P 1'
#
loop_
_entity.id
_entity.type
_entity.pdbx_description
1 polymer ?
#
loop_
_entity_poly.entity_id
_entity_poly.type
_entity_poly.pdbx_seq_one_letter_code
_entity_poly.pdbx_strand_id
1 'polypeptide(L)'
;MSSLKDLVELGKQFGYEGKTLRKFVQNEQARERDQRVKERDIEREKTELQIAFEREKLVLEREKMVFKEKHIYLEQQAEKEKIVFKDKKIELEKHSSREKIELEKQAEKERIGWERNAERERI
;
A
#
# COMPACT_ATOMS: atom_id res chain seq x y z
N MET A 1 5.78 -13.53 -47.05
CA MET A 1 6.12 -14.88 -47.52
C MET A 1 6.58 -14.79 -48.95
N SER A 2 7.80 -15.22 -49.21
CA SER A 2 8.26 -15.42 -50.59
C SER A 2 7.53 -16.63 -51.14
N SER A 3 6.93 -16.51 -52.33
CA SER A 3 6.25 -17.64 -52.94
C SER A 3 7.26 -18.72 -53.32
N LEU A 4 6.78 -19.96 -53.52
CA LEU A 4 7.62 -21.04 -54.03
C LEU A 4 8.30 -20.65 -55.35
N LYS A 5 7.60 -19.87 -56.18
CA LYS A 5 8.12 -19.36 -57.45
C LYS A 5 9.28 -18.38 -57.22
N ASP A 6 9.14 -17.49 -56.25
CA ASP A 6 10.17 -16.49 -55.92
C ASP A 6 11.43 -17.16 -55.37
N LEU A 7 11.28 -18.18 -54.50
CA LEU A 7 12.41 -18.95 -53.97
C LEU A 7 13.12 -19.77 -55.05
N VAL A 8 12.37 -20.29 -56.03
CA VAL A 8 12.93 -21.02 -57.17
C VAL A 8 13.68 -20.08 -58.11
N GLU A 9 13.15 -18.89 -58.39
CA GLU A 9 13.83 -17.87 -59.20
C GLU A 9 15.10 -17.36 -58.51
N LEU A 10 15.03 -17.06 -57.21
CA LEU A 10 16.16 -16.63 -56.40
C LEU A 10 17.26 -17.71 -56.36
N GLY A 11 16.89 -18.97 -56.17
CA GLY A 11 17.84 -20.08 -56.19
C GLY A 11 18.54 -20.24 -57.54
N LYS A 12 17.82 -20.04 -58.66
CA LYS A 12 18.42 -20.04 -60.00
C LYS A 12 19.35 -18.86 -60.22
N GLN A 13 19.01 -17.67 -59.71
CA GLN A 13 19.90 -16.48 -59.77
C GLN A 13 21.22 -16.72 -59.03
N PHE A 14 21.19 -17.49 -57.94
CA PHE A 14 22.40 -17.93 -57.23
C PHE A 14 23.12 -19.14 -57.86
N GLY A 15 22.67 -19.61 -59.03
CA GLY A 15 23.30 -20.71 -59.76
C GLY A 15 22.96 -22.11 -59.23
N TYR A 16 21.93 -22.26 -58.39
CA TYR A 16 21.46 -23.58 -57.97
C TYR A 16 20.57 -24.23 -59.02
N GLU A 17 20.76 -25.54 -59.26
CA GLU A 17 20.00 -26.30 -60.24
C GLU A 17 19.61 -27.71 -59.72
N GLY A 18 18.61 -28.32 -60.34
CA GLY A 18 18.24 -29.72 -60.10
C GLY A 18 18.04 -30.10 -58.62
N LYS A 19 18.96 -30.88 -58.05
CA LYS A 19 18.90 -31.31 -56.63
C LYS A 19 19.35 -30.21 -55.66
N THR A 20 20.30 -29.36 -56.04
CA THR A 20 20.79 -28.29 -55.16
C THR A 20 19.76 -27.18 -55.03
N LEU A 21 19.05 -26.85 -56.12
CA LEU A 21 17.92 -25.92 -56.08
C LEU A 21 16.78 -26.39 -55.17
N ARG A 22 16.43 -27.68 -55.21
CA ARG A 22 15.43 -28.26 -54.31
C ARG A 22 15.84 -28.15 -52.84
N LYS A 23 17.11 -28.43 -52.52
CA LYS A 23 17.63 -28.26 -51.16
C LYS A 23 17.62 -26.80 -50.71
N PHE A 24 18.00 -25.87 -51.58
CA PHE A 24 17.96 -24.43 -51.29
C PHE A 24 16.54 -23.98 -50.89
N VAL A 25 15.55 -24.28 -51.72
CA VAL A 25 14.15 -23.92 -51.46
C VAL A 25 13.64 -24.53 -50.16
N GLN A 26 13.95 -25.81 -49.90
CA GLN A 26 13.56 -26.48 -48.65
C GLN A 26 14.19 -25.82 -47.43
N ASN A 27 15.47 -25.45 -47.50
CA ASN A 27 16.19 -24.80 -46.41
C ASN A 27 15.61 -23.40 -46.13
N GLU A 28 15.31 -22.62 -47.17
CA GLU A 28 14.70 -21.29 -47.00
C GLU A 28 13.30 -21.38 -46.40
N GLN A 29 12.47 -22.33 -46.87
CA GLN A 29 11.15 -22.56 -46.27
C GLN A 29 11.22 -23.07 -44.82
N ALA A 30 12.26 -23.84 -44.47
CA ALA A 30 12.51 -24.24 -43.08
C ALA A 30 12.90 -23.03 -42.22
N ARG A 31 13.85 -22.21 -42.68
CA ARG A 31 14.25 -20.96 -42.01
C ARG A 31 13.07 -20.02 -41.77
N GLU A 32 12.22 -19.83 -42.77
CA GLU A 32 11.05 -18.96 -42.64
C GLU A 32 10.03 -19.52 -41.62
N ARG A 33 9.85 -20.85 -41.57
CA ARG A 33 9.02 -21.49 -40.54
C ARG A 33 9.59 -21.29 -39.14
N ASP A 34 10.89 -21.51 -38.97
CA ASP A 34 11.56 -21.36 -37.68
C ASP A 34 11.50 -19.91 -37.19
N GLN A 35 11.66 -18.95 -38.10
CA GLN A 35 11.54 -17.54 -37.78
C GLN A 35 10.12 -17.19 -37.33
N ARG A 36 9.08 -17.68 -38.01
CA ARG A 36 7.68 -17.49 -37.59
C ARG A 36 7.36 -18.11 -36.24
N VAL A 37 7.99 -19.23 -35.89
CA VAL A 37 7.84 -19.83 -34.56
C VAL A 37 8.44 -18.89 -33.52
N LYS A 38 9.69 -18.44 -33.73
CA LYS A 38 10.36 -17.49 -32.83
C LYS A 38 9.60 -16.19 -32.66
N GLU A 39 9.09 -15.60 -33.74
CA GLU A 39 8.30 -14.37 -33.69
C GLU A 39 7.03 -14.55 -32.86
N ARG A 40 6.31 -15.67 -33.02
CA ARG A 40 5.12 -15.97 -32.20
C ARG A 40 5.46 -16.21 -30.74
N ASP A 41 6.57 -16.87 -30.46
CA ASP A 41 7.00 -17.12 -29.09
C ASP A 41 7.38 -15.81 -28.39
N ILE A 42 8.09 -14.91 -29.08
CA ILE A 42 8.39 -13.56 -28.57
C ILE A 42 7.11 -12.76 -28.33
N GLU A 43 6.14 -12.81 -29.25
CA GLU A 43 4.88 -12.08 -29.10
C GLU A 43 4.04 -12.60 -27.92
N ARG A 44 4.04 -13.93 -27.73
CA ARG A 44 3.41 -14.56 -26.56
C ARG A 44 4.08 -14.14 -25.27
N GLU A 45 5.39 -14.23 -25.19
CA GLU A 45 6.16 -13.84 -24.00
C GLU A 45 5.95 -12.35 -23.67
N LYS A 46 5.95 -11.48 -24.67
CA LYS A 46 5.64 -10.05 -24.50
C LYS A 46 4.24 -9.85 -23.92
N THR A 47 3.25 -10.57 -24.42
CA THR A 47 1.86 -10.49 -23.95
C THR A 47 1.74 -10.99 -22.51
N GLU A 48 2.39 -12.11 -22.19
CA GLU A 48 2.41 -12.69 -20.84
C GLU A 48 3.07 -11.74 -19.84
N LEU A 49 4.21 -11.13 -20.20
CA LEU A 49 4.89 -10.13 -19.38
C LEU A 49 4.03 -8.89 -19.18
N GLN A 50 3.33 -8.42 -20.21
CA GLN A 50 2.45 -7.27 -20.10
C GLN A 50 1.28 -7.56 -19.14
N ILE A 51 0.66 -8.73 -19.25
CA ILE A 51 -0.40 -9.17 -18.33
C ILE A 51 0.14 -9.30 -16.90
N ALA A 52 1.32 -9.87 -16.71
CA ALA A 52 1.93 -10.01 -15.40
C ALA A 52 2.19 -8.63 -14.76
N PHE A 53 2.73 -7.69 -15.54
CA PHE A 53 2.97 -6.32 -15.09
C PHE A 53 1.69 -5.59 -14.70
N GLU A 54 0.62 -5.71 -15.49
CA GLU A 54 -0.68 -5.10 -15.16
C GLU A 54 -1.29 -5.71 -13.89
N ARG A 55 -1.17 -7.02 -13.71
CA ARG A 55 -1.60 -7.69 -12.48
C ARG A 55 -0.84 -7.19 -11.25
N GLU A 56 0.48 -7.08 -11.35
CA GLU A 56 1.33 -6.60 -10.25
C GLU A 56 1.01 -5.14 -9.90
N LYS A 57 0.78 -4.30 -10.91
CA LYS A 57 0.33 -2.92 -10.71
C LYS A 57 -0.97 -2.84 -9.92
N LEU A 58 -1.95 -3.68 -10.25
CA LEU A 58 -3.23 -3.74 -9.52
C LEU A 58 -3.06 -4.21 -8.07
N VAL A 59 -2.15 -5.15 -7.81
CA VAL A 59 -1.83 -5.58 -6.44
C VAL A 59 -1.25 -4.41 -5.64
N LEU A 60 -0.27 -3.70 -6.21
CA LEU A 60 0.34 -2.54 -5.55
C LEU A 60 -0.66 -1.41 -5.29
N GLU A 61 -1.59 -1.16 -6.20
CA GLU A 61 -2.65 -0.17 -6.00
C GLU A 61 -3.57 -0.55 -4.83
N ARG A 62 -3.94 -1.83 -4.70
CA ARG A 62 -4.72 -2.33 -3.57
C ARG A 62 -3.96 -2.21 -2.26
N GLU A 63 -2.69 -2.60 -2.22
CA GLU A 63 -1.86 -2.49 -1.02
C GLU A 63 -1.71 -1.03 -0.56
N LYS A 64 -1.55 -0.09 -1.50
CA LYS A 64 -1.54 1.35 -1.19
C LYS A 64 -2.84 1.81 -0.54
N MET A 65 -3.99 1.32 -1.01
CA MET A 65 -5.29 1.66 -0.43
C MET A 65 -5.42 1.09 1.00
N VAL A 66 -5.08 -0.17 1.20
CA VAL A 66 -5.07 -0.80 2.53
C VAL A 66 -4.15 -0.06 3.50
N PHE A 67 -2.97 0.35 3.04
CA PHE A 67 -2.04 1.11 3.87
C PHE A 67 -2.62 2.47 4.27
N LYS A 68 -3.27 3.19 3.34
CA LYS A 68 -3.96 4.45 3.62
C LYS A 68 -5.09 4.27 4.63
N GLU A 69 -5.93 3.26 4.47
CA GLU A 69 -7.02 2.96 5.40
C GLU A 69 -6.48 2.67 6.81
N LYS A 70 -5.42 1.88 6.91
CA LYS A 70 -4.75 1.59 8.18
C LYS A 70 -4.16 2.86 8.82
N HIS A 71 -3.57 3.74 8.02
CA HIS A 71 -3.05 5.01 8.50
C HIS A 71 -4.16 5.89 9.09
N ILE A 72 -5.26 6.05 8.36
CA ILE A 72 -6.44 6.82 8.81
C ILE A 72 -6.99 6.24 10.11
N TYR A 73 -7.11 4.91 10.20
CA TYR A 73 -7.59 4.25 11.42
C TYR A 73 -6.69 4.55 12.64
N LEU A 74 -5.37 4.46 12.47
CA LEU A 74 -4.41 4.75 13.54
C LEU A 74 -4.45 6.23 13.96
N GLU A 75 -4.57 7.16 13.01
CA GLU A 75 -4.74 8.59 13.31
C GLU A 75 -6.00 8.84 14.14
N GLN A 76 -7.12 8.23 13.76
CA GLN A 76 -8.37 8.35 14.51
C GLN A 76 -8.26 7.77 15.93
N GLN A 77 -7.57 6.64 16.12
CA GLN A 77 -7.32 6.11 17.46
C GLN A 77 -6.47 7.06 18.30
N ALA A 78 -5.38 7.57 17.75
CA ALA A 78 -4.49 8.51 18.44
C ALA A 78 -5.23 9.81 18.84
N GLU A 79 -6.14 10.30 18.00
CA GLU A 79 -6.94 11.47 18.32
C GLU A 79 -7.93 11.21 19.46
N LYS A 80 -8.60 10.05 19.44
CA LYS A 80 -9.47 9.63 20.56
C LYS A 80 -8.69 9.50 21.87
N GLU A 81 -7.50 8.91 21.83
CA GLU A 81 -6.64 8.79 23.02
C GLU A 81 -6.22 10.17 23.56
N LYS A 82 -5.90 11.13 22.68
CA LYS A 82 -5.60 12.51 23.09
C LYS A 82 -6.79 13.17 23.79
N ILE A 83 -8.01 12.96 23.31
CA ILE A 83 -9.23 13.50 23.94
C ILE A 83 -9.42 12.87 25.32
N VAL A 84 -9.37 11.54 25.41
CA VAL A 84 -9.49 10.81 26.68
C VAL A 84 -8.45 11.29 27.70
N PHE A 85 -7.20 11.49 27.25
CA PHE A 85 -6.14 12.00 28.12
C PHE A 85 -6.44 13.42 28.63
N LYS A 86 -6.93 14.31 27.77
CA LYS A 86 -7.33 15.67 28.17
C LYS A 86 -8.47 15.66 29.17
N ASP A 87 -9.51 14.85 28.93
CA ASP A 87 -10.66 14.75 29.84
C ASP A 87 -10.23 14.24 31.21
N LYS A 88 -9.39 13.20 31.25
CA LYS A 88 -8.84 12.66 32.50
C LYS A 88 -8.00 13.69 33.26
N LYS A 89 -7.24 14.53 32.55
CA LYS A 89 -6.48 15.63 33.16
C LYS A 89 -7.41 16.66 33.80
N ILE A 90 -8.46 17.07 33.09
CA ILE A 90 -9.47 18.02 33.60
C ILE A 90 -10.18 17.45 34.83
N GLU A 91 -10.51 16.15 34.82
CA GLU A 91 -11.15 15.48 35.94
C GLU A 91 -10.26 15.46 37.19
N LEU A 92 -8.97 15.17 37.03
CA LEU A 92 -7.98 15.23 38.12
C LEU A 92 -7.85 16.65 38.69
N GLU A 93 -7.80 17.68 37.84
CA GLU A 93 -7.73 19.08 38.27
C GLU A 93 -9.00 19.50 39.06
N LYS A 94 -10.18 19.04 38.62
CA LYS A 94 -11.44 19.26 39.34
C LYS A 94 -11.46 18.54 40.68
N HIS A 95 -11.00 17.29 40.74
CA HIS A 95 -10.92 16.53 41.99
C HIS A 95 -10.00 17.24 43.00
N SER A 96 -8.80 17.64 42.57
CA SER A 96 -7.85 18.36 43.43
C SER A 96 -8.42 19.69 43.93
N SER A 97 -9.15 20.42 43.08
CA SER A 97 -9.80 21.67 43.48
C SER A 97 -10.92 21.44 44.50
N ARG A 98 -11.73 20.39 44.34
CA ARG A 98 -12.78 20.02 45.31
C ARG A 98 -12.20 19.65 46.66
N GLU A 99 -11.13 18.85 46.67
CA GLU A 99 -10.43 18.45 47.89
C GLU A 99 -9.89 19.67 48.65
N LYS A 100 -9.30 20.66 47.95
CA LYS A 100 -8.86 21.91 48.57
C LYS A 100 -10.01 22.68 49.23
N ILE A 101 -11.15 22.79 48.54
CA ILE A 101 -12.34 23.47 49.07
C ILE A 101 -12.89 22.73 50.31
N GLU A 102 -12.88 21.40 50.30
CA GLU A 102 -13.32 20.60 51.45
C GLU A 102 -12.43 20.79 52.67
N LEU A 103 -11.11 20.78 52.47
CA LEU A 103 -10.13 21.05 53.54
C LEU A 103 -10.29 22.47 54.10
N GLU A 104 -10.47 23.48 53.25
CA GLU A 104 -10.70 24.86 53.69
C GLU A 104 -12.01 25.01 54.49
N LYS A 105 -13.10 24.38 54.02
CA LYS A 105 -14.36 24.33 54.77
C LYS A 105 -14.22 23.64 56.12
N GLN A 106 -13.40 22.60 56.21
CA GLN A 106 -13.14 21.90 57.46
C GLN A 106 -12.33 22.79 58.41
N ALA A 107 -11.27 23.42 57.93
CA ALA A 107 -10.46 24.36 58.71
C ALA A 107 -11.29 25.54 59.23
N GLU A 108 -12.20 26.10 58.41
CA GLU A 108 -13.09 27.18 58.83
C GLU A 108 -14.06 26.73 59.94
N LYS A 109 -14.63 25.53 59.83
CA LYS A 109 -15.49 24.95 60.88
C LYS A 109 -14.73 24.77 62.18
N GLU A 110 -13.49 24.29 62.12
CA GLU A 110 -12.62 24.14 63.29
C GLU A 110 -12.31 25.51 63.90
N ARG A 111 -11.95 26.52 63.10
CA ARG A 111 -11.68 27.89 63.57
C ARG A 111 -12.88 28.48 64.31
N ILE A 112 -14.08 28.40 63.73
CA ILE A 112 -15.31 28.86 64.37
C ILE A 112 -15.57 28.11 65.68
N GLY A 113 -15.29 26.80 65.73
CA GLY A 113 -15.38 25.99 66.95
C GLY A 113 -14.46 26.50 68.07
N TRP A 114 -13.19 26.76 67.74
CA TRP A 114 -12.21 27.33 68.67
C TRP A 114 -12.61 28.73 69.16
N GLU A 115 -13.06 29.60 68.25
CA GLU A 115 -13.54 30.95 68.60
C GLU A 115 -14.70 30.90 69.59
N ARG A 116 -15.72 30.06 69.34
CA ARG A 116 -16.85 29.89 70.28
C ARG A 116 -16.44 29.32 71.62
N ASN A 117 -15.47 28.39 71.67
CA ASN A 117 -14.99 27.84 72.93
C ASN A 117 -14.21 28.90 73.73
N ALA A 118 -13.33 29.65 73.07
CA ALA A 118 -12.58 30.73 73.69
C ALA A 118 -13.50 31.85 74.23
N GLU A 119 -14.63 32.12 73.58
CA GLU A 119 -15.62 33.08 74.06
C GLU A 119 -16.38 32.58 75.30
N ARG A 120 -16.68 31.28 75.37
CA ARG A 120 -17.28 30.67 76.58
C ARG A 120 -16.36 30.68 77.79
N GLU A 121 -15.05 30.53 77.58
CA GLU A 121 -14.05 30.53 78.67
C GLU A 121 -13.74 31.94 79.21
N ARG A 122 -14.22 33.00 78.54
CA ARG A 122 -14.05 34.41 78.96
C ARG A 122 -15.22 34.97 79.79
N ILE A 123 -16.32 34.24 79.93
CA ILE A 123 -17.52 34.59 80.73
C ILE A 123 -17.46 33.85 82.06
#